data_AF-A0A7C3TTW4-F1
#
_entry.id   AF-A0A7C3TTW4-F1
#
_cell.length_a   1.000
_cell.length_b   1.000
_cell.length_c   1.000
_cell.angle_alpha   90.00
_cell.angle_beta   90.00
_cell.angle_gamma   90.00
#
_symmetry.space_group_name_H-M   'P 1'
#
loop_
_entity.id
_entity.type
_entity.pdbx_description
1 polymer ?
#
loop_
_entity_poly.entity_id
_entity_poly.type
_entity_poly.pdbx_seq_one_letter_code
_entity_poly.pdbx_strand_id
1 'polypeptide(L)'
;MVKKGTLQIALTGNAGGTGINRQLLQDVAKIVFQNEKVSPEGILSVSFLEKEAIRAVKKQFFHQDVYTDVIAFGYGEGERDRVWGEILICVPVAQEQAREQGHEVKEEILFLFIHGLLHLLGYRDDTEEAREIMDRRVTELFRLFTEWQLRKTLVKKAYQARNFAYAPYSHFRVGAALLGNNEEVFTGCNVENVSFGLTICAERVALVKAISVGVRTFRKLAVVSDSSDFCFPCGACRQVLFEFAPSLEVISASCSLDFQVFRLDELLPYGFHFDGDGVR
;
A
#
# COMPACT_ATOMS: atom_id res chain seq x y z
N MET A 1 15.33 -21.30 -6.64
CA MET A 1 15.66 -19.86 -6.68
C MET A 1 15.61 -19.40 -8.12
N VAL A 2 14.48 -18.84 -8.56
CA VAL A 2 14.33 -18.24 -9.90
C VAL A 2 14.66 -16.76 -9.76
N LYS A 3 15.66 -16.27 -10.50
CA LYS A 3 15.90 -14.82 -10.63
C LYS A 3 14.65 -14.20 -11.26
N LYS A 4 13.80 -13.56 -10.45
CA LYS A 4 12.70 -12.71 -10.93
C LYS A 4 13.30 -11.56 -11.72
N GLY A 5 12.98 -11.44 -13.01
CA GLY A 5 13.34 -10.24 -13.76
C GLY A 5 12.69 -9.01 -13.13
N THR A 6 13.39 -7.89 -13.22
CA THR A 6 13.08 -6.67 -12.48
C THR A 6 12.63 -5.58 -13.44
N LEU A 7 11.49 -4.94 -13.16
CA LEU A 7 11.04 -3.76 -13.89
C LEU A 7 12.01 -2.60 -13.64
N GLN A 8 12.60 -2.08 -14.71
CA GLN A 8 13.40 -0.87 -14.66
C GLN A 8 12.52 0.32 -15.06
N ILE A 9 12.38 1.30 -14.17
CA ILE A 9 11.68 2.55 -14.47
C ILE A 9 12.70 3.67 -14.66
N ALA A 10 12.77 4.21 -15.88
CA ALA A 10 13.48 5.45 -16.17
C ALA A 10 12.54 6.64 -15.99
N LEU A 11 13.05 7.75 -15.46
CA LEU A 11 12.30 8.99 -15.28
C LEU A 11 12.97 10.10 -16.07
N THR A 12 12.20 10.86 -16.84
CA THR A 12 12.67 12.09 -17.49
C THR A 12 11.67 13.23 -17.28
N GLY A 13 12.15 14.47 -17.38
CA GLY A 13 11.35 15.66 -17.09
C GLY A 13 11.19 15.93 -15.59
N ASN A 14 10.32 16.88 -15.24
CA ASN A 14 10.09 17.33 -13.87
C ASN A 14 8.62 17.11 -13.47
N ALA A 15 8.38 16.32 -12.42
CA ALA A 15 7.05 16.10 -11.86
C ALA A 15 6.59 17.23 -10.91
N GLY A 16 7.26 18.39 -10.89
CA GLY A 16 6.79 19.59 -10.19
C GLY A 16 6.89 19.54 -8.66
N GLY A 17 7.93 18.94 -8.08
CA GLY A 17 8.12 18.89 -6.62
C GLY A 17 7.09 18.03 -5.85
N THR A 18 6.26 17.27 -6.56
CA THR A 18 5.18 16.41 -6.03
C THR A 18 5.65 15.22 -5.20
N GLY A 19 6.96 15.00 -5.05
CA GLY A 19 7.53 13.84 -4.36
C GLY A 19 7.48 12.54 -5.15
N ILE A 20 7.01 12.57 -6.42
CA ILE A 20 7.08 11.44 -7.34
C ILE A 20 8.55 11.08 -7.59
N ASN A 21 8.86 9.80 -7.44
CA ASN A 21 10.20 9.26 -7.64
C ASN A 21 10.12 7.82 -8.15
N ARG A 22 11.27 7.29 -8.59
CA ARG A 22 11.37 5.97 -9.19
C ARG A 22 10.82 4.86 -8.28
N GLN A 23 11.18 4.89 -7.00
CA GLN A 23 10.75 3.86 -6.05
C GLN A 23 9.23 3.86 -5.86
N LEU A 24 8.61 5.04 -5.80
CA LEU A 24 7.17 5.16 -5.69
C LEU A 24 6.45 4.57 -6.92
N LEU A 25 6.90 4.91 -8.12
CA LEU A 25 6.31 4.35 -9.35
C LEU A 25 6.56 2.84 -9.46
N GLN A 26 7.71 2.35 -9.01
CA GLN A 26 7.99 0.91 -8.95
C GLN A 26 7.06 0.19 -7.95
N ASP A 27 6.80 0.80 -6.79
CA ASP A 27 5.86 0.27 -5.81
C ASP A 27 4.44 0.20 -6.39
N VAL A 28 3.99 1.24 -7.11
CA VAL A 28 2.69 1.25 -7.81
C VAL A 28 2.62 0.19 -8.91
N ALA A 29 3.61 0.15 -9.81
CA ALA A 29 3.66 -0.81 -10.91
C ALA A 29 3.66 -2.25 -10.40
N LYS A 30 4.33 -2.53 -9.27
CA LYS A 30 4.30 -3.84 -8.62
C LYS A 30 2.87 -4.24 -8.22
N ILE A 31 2.09 -3.31 -7.64
CA ILE A 31 0.69 -3.57 -7.28
C ILE A 31 -0.15 -3.84 -8.53
N VAL A 32 0.01 -3.03 -9.58
CA VAL A 32 -0.70 -3.23 -10.86
C VAL A 32 -0.39 -4.61 -11.44
N PHE A 33 0.88 -4.93 -11.67
CA PHE A 33 1.27 -6.19 -12.32
C PHE A 33 0.90 -7.43 -11.52
N GLN A 34 1.00 -7.38 -10.18
CA GLN A 34 0.54 -8.48 -9.33
C GLN A 34 -0.96 -8.75 -9.48
N ASN A 35 -1.78 -7.70 -9.58
CA ASN A 35 -3.23 -7.82 -9.70
C ASN A 35 -3.69 -8.16 -11.12
N GLU A 36 -2.93 -7.73 -12.13
CA GLU A 36 -3.14 -8.12 -13.54
C GLU A 36 -2.51 -9.47 -13.89
N LYS A 37 -1.82 -10.11 -12.95
CA LYS A 37 -1.12 -11.40 -13.14
C LYS A 37 -0.09 -11.35 -14.28
N VAL A 38 0.57 -10.20 -14.44
CA VAL A 38 1.62 -9.96 -15.44
C VAL A 38 2.97 -10.05 -14.76
N SER A 39 3.96 -10.63 -15.46
CA SER A 39 5.33 -10.67 -14.96
C SER A 39 5.95 -9.26 -14.98
N PRO A 40 6.58 -8.79 -13.90
CA PRO A 40 7.10 -7.42 -13.82
C PRO A 40 8.42 -7.24 -14.57
N GLU A 41 8.69 -8.00 -15.63
CA GLU A 41 9.95 -7.91 -16.36
C GLU A 41 9.85 -6.87 -17.48
N GLY A 42 10.78 -5.91 -17.52
CA GLY A 42 10.81 -4.96 -18.63
C GLY A 42 11.45 -3.61 -18.32
N ILE A 43 11.33 -2.71 -19.28
CA ILE A 43 11.85 -1.34 -19.23
C ILE A 43 10.67 -0.41 -19.52
N LEU A 44 10.35 0.42 -18.53
CA LEU A 44 9.32 1.45 -18.63
C LEU A 44 9.99 2.81 -18.51
N SER A 45 9.78 3.69 -19.47
CA SER A 45 10.20 5.08 -19.37
C SER A 45 8.99 5.94 -19.05
N VAL A 46 9.10 6.79 -18.03
CA VAL A 46 8.04 7.73 -17.64
C VAL A 46 8.58 9.15 -17.80
N SER A 47 7.90 9.94 -18.63
CA SER A 47 8.33 11.28 -18.99
C SER A 47 7.26 12.30 -18.59
N PHE A 48 7.68 13.30 -17.81
CA PHE A 48 6.82 14.41 -17.39
C PHE A 48 6.96 15.57 -18.36
N LEU A 49 5.86 15.95 -19.01
CA LEU A 49 5.83 16.89 -20.12
C LEU A 49 4.96 18.13 -19.83
N GLU A 50 5.30 19.22 -20.52
CA GLU A 50 4.45 20.42 -20.64
C GLU A 50 3.37 20.24 -21.73
N LYS A 51 2.37 21.13 -21.76
CA LYS A 51 1.22 21.05 -22.69
C LYS A 51 1.65 21.03 -24.16
N GLU A 52 2.60 21.87 -24.54
CA GLU A 52 3.08 22.00 -25.92
C GLU A 52 3.83 20.73 -26.37
N ALA A 53 4.60 20.12 -25.45
CA ALA A 53 5.35 18.91 -25.72
C ALA A 53 4.40 17.72 -25.96
N ILE A 54 3.41 17.50 -25.09
CA ILE A 54 2.47 16.39 -25.29
C ILE A 54 1.55 16.60 -26.50
N ARG A 55 1.17 17.87 -26.81
CA ARG A 55 0.45 18.23 -28.03
C ARG A 55 1.25 17.91 -29.29
N ALA A 56 2.56 18.18 -29.28
CA ALA A 56 3.44 17.81 -30.39
C ALA A 56 3.48 16.29 -30.62
N VAL A 57 3.56 15.51 -29.54
CA VAL A 57 3.47 14.04 -29.62
C VAL A 57 2.11 13.61 -30.18
N LYS A 58 1.00 14.15 -29.68
CA LYS A 58 -0.34 13.80 -30.14
C LYS A 58 -0.53 14.11 -31.63
N LYS A 59 -0.02 15.26 -32.09
CA LYS A 59 -0.04 15.65 -33.50
C LYS A 59 0.78 14.72 -34.38
N GLN A 60 1.97 14.33 -33.91
CA GLN A 60 2.90 13.50 -34.68
C GLN A 60 2.40 12.05 -34.81
N PHE A 61 1.91 11.44 -33.73
CA PHE A 61 1.60 10.01 -33.69
C PHE A 61 0.12 9.68 -33.84
N PHE A 62 -0.79 10.60 -33.48
CA PHE A 62 -2.24 10.39 -33.54
C PHE A 62 -2.95 11.34 -34.54
N HIS A 63 -2.20 12.21 -35.23
CA HIS A 63 -2.73 13.21 -36.17
C HIS A 63 -3.78 14.15 -35.56
N GLN A 64 -3.71 14.39 -34.24
CA GLN A 64 -4.62 15.26 -33.50
C GLN A 64 -3.83 16.41 -32.86
N ASP A 65 -4.17 17.65 -33.22
CA ASP A 65 -3.46 18.86 -32.76
C ASP A 65 -4.05 19.41 -31.44
N VAL A 66 -4.13 18.54 -30.43
CA VAL A 66 -4.69 18.82 -29.08
C VAL A 66 -3.76 18.29 -28.00
N TYR A 67 -3.81 18.85 -26.79
CA TYR A 67 -3.14 18.27 -25.62
C TYR A 67 -4.03 17.19 -24.97
N THR A 68 -3.41 16.29 -24.22
CA THR A 68 -4.08 15.27 -23.41
C THR A 68 -3.33 15.16 -22.07
N ASP A 69 -3.89 14.46 -21.11
CA ASP A 69 -3.32 14.15 -19.81
C ASP A 69 -2.21 13.08 -19.87
N VAL A 70 -2.44 11.97 -20.56
CA VAL A 70 -1.50 10.84 -20.65
C VAL A 70 -1.47 10.21 -22.04
N ILE A 71 -0.28 9.76 -22.46
CA ILE A 71 -0.07 8.92 -23.66
C ILE A 71 0.78 7.73 -23.26
N ALA A 72 0.37 6.52 -23.65
CA ALA A 72 1.14 5.29 -23.47
C ALA A 72 1.54 4.71 -24.83
N PHE A 73 2.82 4.35 -24.99
CA PHE A 73 3.36 3.64 -26.14
C PHE A 73 3.90 2.29 -25.70
N GLY A 74 3.31 1.20 -26.18
CA GLY A 74 3.83 -0.16 -25.98
C GLY A 74 4.83 -0.53 -27.07
N TYR A 75 5.96 -1.13 -26.68
CA TYR A 75 6.96 -1.69 -27.58
C TYR A 75 7.00 -3.20 -27.36
N GLY A 76 7.00 -4.01 -28.43
CA GLY A 76 7.09 -5.48 -28.31
C GLY A 76 5.77 -6.21 -28.47
N GLU A 77 5.14 -6.04 -29.64
CA GLU A 77 4.02 -6.90 -30.06
C GLU A 77 4.44 -8.38 -29.98
N GLY A 78 3.79 -9.16 -29.10
CA GLY A 78 3.94 -10.62 -29.04
C GLY A 78 4.61 -11.21 -27.79
N GLU A 79 5.25 -10.40 -26.94
CA GLU A 79 5.82 -10.89 -25.66
C GLU A 79 4.85 -10.61 -24.50
N ARG A 80 3.92 -11.53 -24.23
CA ARG A 80 2.90 -11.38 -23.16
C ARG A 80 3.46 -11.21 -21.75
N ASP A 81 4.70 -11.60 -21.53
CA ASP A 81 5.32 -11.66 -20.20
C ASP A 81 6.24 -10.46 -19.90
N ARG A 82 6.32 -9.47 -20.78
CA ARG A 82 7.21 -8.30 -20.58
C ARG A 82 6.53 -6.98 -20.91
N VAL A 83 6.78 -5.98 -20.09
CA VAL A 83 6.28 -4.61 -20.30
C VAL A 83 7.41 -3.72 -20.77
N TRP A 84 7.46 -3.45 -22.08
CA TRP A 84 8.35 -2.45 -22.66
C TRP A 84 7.51 -1.30 -23.19
N GLY A 85 7.77 -0.08 -22.72
CA GLY A 85 6.94 1.03 -23.12
C GLY A 85 7.36 2.38 -22.56
N GLU A 86 6.64 3.40 -23.02
CA GLU A 86 6.73 4.78 -22.57
C GLU A 86 5.38 5.26 -22.06
N ILE A 87 5.38 5.96 -20.93
CA ILE A 87 4.22 6.68 -20.41
C ILE A 87 4.60 8.15 -20.31
N LEU A 88 3.88 8.99 -21.06
CA LEU A 88 4.08 10.44 -21.10
C LEU A 88 2.93 11.08 -20.32
N ILE A 89 3.23 11.86 -19.28
CA ILE A 89 2.23 12.50 -18.41
C ILE A 89 2.38 14.01 -18.52
N CYS A 90 1.29 14.71 -18.82
CA CYS A 90 1.27 16.17 -18.86
C CYS A 90 1.04 16.75 -17.46
N VAL A 91 2.08 17.31 -16.86
CA VAL A 91 2.03 17.80 -15.46
C VAL A 91 1.07 18.97 -15.28
N PRO A 92 1.01 19.99 -16.18
CA PRO A 92 0.03 21.06 -16.05
C PRO A 92 -1.42 20.58 -16.12
N VAL A 93 -1.71 19.57 -16.94
CA VAL A 93 -3.07 19.00 -17.05
C VAL A 93 -3.42 18.24 -15.77
N ALA A 94 -2.49 17.43 -15.25
CA ALA A 94 -2.66 16.78 -13.95
C ALA A 94 -2.88 17.78 -12.80
N GLN A 95 -2.24 18.96 -12.84
CA GLN A 95 -2.48 20.03 -11.87
C GLN A 95 -3.88 20.66 -11.98
N GLU A 96 -4.40 20.79 -13.20
CA GLU A 96 -5.76 21.29 -13.46
C GLU A 96 -6.80 20.28 -12.98
N GLN A 97 -6.68 19.02 -13.40
CA GLN A 97 -7.54 17.92 -12.98
C GLN A 97 -7.52 17.75 -11.45
N ALA A 98 -6.34 17.84 -10.83
CA ALA A 98 -6.23 17.73 -9.39
C ALA A 98 -6.99 18.82 -8.63
N ARG A 99 -6.99 20.04 -9.16
CA ARG A 99 -7.73 21.16 -8.60
C ARG A 99 -9.24 21.00 -8.78
N GLU A 100 -9.67 20.52 -9.95
CA GLU A 100 -11.08 20.29 -10.27
C GLU A 100 -11.69 19.18 -9.40
N GLN A 101 -10.92 18.12 -9.14
CA GLN A 101 -11.35 16.98 -8.33
C GLN A 101 -11.09 17.14 -6.83
N GLY A 102 -10.32 18.16 -6.42
CA GLY A 102 -10.07 18.48 -5.02
C GLY A 102 -9.11 17.52 -4.30
N HIS A 103 -8.16 16.92 -5.02
CA HIS A 103 -7.16 16.00 -4.47
C HIS A 103 -5.72 16.47 -4.77
N GLU A 104 -4.70 15.76 -4.27
CA GLU A 104 -3.31 16.20 -4.48
C GLU A 104 -2.83 15.92 -5.92
N VAL A 105 -2.02 16.84 -6.49
CA VAL A 105 -1.37 16.64 -7.81
C VAL A 105 -0.59 15.33 -7.87
N LYS A 106 -0.02 14.91 -6.75
CA LYS A 106 0.66 13.62 -6.63
C LYS A 106 -0.28 12.46 -6.88
N GLU A 107 -1.49 12.49 -6.32
CA GLU A 107 -2.49 11.44 -6.50
C GLU A 107 -2.91 11.38 -7.97
N GLU A 108 -3.15 12.54 -8.60
CA GLU A 108 -3.53 12.58 -10.01
C GLU A 108 -2.43 12.01 -10.92
N ILE A 109 -1.15 12.32 -10.67
CA ILE A 109 -0.04 11.71 -11.40
C ILE A 109 -0.02 10.18 -11.21
N LEU A 110 -0.34 9.67 -10.02
CA LEU A 110 -0.41 8.23 -9.79
C LEU A 110 -1.62 7.59 -10.49
N PHE A 111 -2.77 8.27 -10.54
CA PHE A 111 -3.93 7.86 -11.33
C PHE A 111 -3.57 7.74 -12.81
N LEU A 112 -2.99 8.80 -13.40
CA LEU A 112 -2.55 8.81 -14.80
C LEU A 112 -1.46 7.76 -15.07
N PHE A 113 -0.58 7.50 -14.10
CA PHE A 113 0.42 6.44 -14.23
C PHE A 113 -0.21 5.05 -14.26
N ILE A 114 -1.18 4.76 -13.40
CA ILE A 114 -1.94 3.50 -13.43
C ILE A 114 -2.74 3.39 -14.74
N HIS A 115 -3.36 4.47 -15.19
CA HIS A 115 -4.06 4.55 -16.48
C HIS A 115 -3.14 4.18 -17.64
N GLY A 116 -1.95 4.78 -17.70
CA GLY A 116 -0.93 4.47 -18.70
C GLY A 116 -0.47 3.02 -18.65
N LEU A 117 -0.27 2.46 -17.45
CA LEU A 117 0.09 1.05 -17.29
C LEU A 117 -1.00 0.12 -17.83
N LEU A 118 -2.27 0.39 -17.55
CA LEU A 118 -3.39 -0.42 -18.05
C LEU A 118 -3.48 -0.38 -19.58
N HIS A 119 -3.24 0.77 -20.21
CA HIS A 119 -3.09 0.86 -21.68
C HIS A 119 -1.98 -0.06 -22.20
N LEU A 120 -0.81 -0.06 -21.56
CA LEU A 120 0.29 -0.98 -21.92
C LEU A 120 -0.08 -2.47 -21.75
N LEU A 121 -1.07 -2.77 -20.90
CA LEU A 121 -1.59 -4.12 -20.69
C LEU A 121 -2.79 -4.47 -21.59
N GLY A 122 -3.14 -3.59 -22.53
CA GLY A 122 -4.17 -3.83 -23.55
C GLY A 122 -5.59 -3.39 -23.14
N TYR A 123 -5.74 -2.66 -22.03
CA TYR A 123 -6.99 -1.96 -21.76
C TYR A 123 -7.21 -0.85 -22.79
N ARG A 124 -8.48 -0.55 -23.08
CA ARG A 124 -8.90 0.49 -24.03
C ARG A 124 -9.95 1.39 -23.38
N ASP A 125 -10.01 2.63 -23.83
CA ASP A 125 -10.95 3.67 -23.38
C ASP A 125 -11.60 4.42 -24.58
N ASP A 126 -11.64 3.74 -25.73
CA ASP A 126 -12.14 4.25 -27.01
C ASP A 126 -13.67 4.22 -27.14
N THR A 127 -14.35 3.37 -26.36
CA THR A 127 -15.81 3.40 -26.17
C THR A 127 -16.16 3.76 -24.74
N GLU A 128 -17.40 4.21 -24.52
CA GLU A 128 -17.88 4.57 -23.18
C GLU A 128 -17.83 3.36 -22.23
N GLU A 129 -18.26 2.18 -22.70
CA GLU A 129 -18.23 0.96 -21.89
C GLU A 129 -16.80 0.54 -21.53
N ALA A 130 -15.86 0.67 -22.48
CA ALA A 130 -14.46 0.35 -22.26
C ALA A 130 -13.82 1.30 -21.23
N ARG A 131 -14.14 2.61 -21.35
CA ARG A 131 -13.72 3.64 -20.39
C ARG A 131 -14.24 3.36 -18.99
N GLU A 132 -15.53 3.06 -18.82
CA GLU A 132 -16.11 2.74 -17.49
C GLU A 132 -15.46 1.51 -16.84
N ILE A 133 -15.03 0.52 -17.62
CA ILE A 133 -14.30 -0.65 -17.11
C ILE A 133 -12.90 -0.22 -16.65
N MET A 134 -12.20 0.56 -17.47
CA MET A 134 -10.86 1.05 -17.18
C MET A 134 -10.83 1.94 -15.94
N ASP A 135 -11.74 2.91 -15.83
CA ASP A 135 -11.82 3.85 -14.70
C ASP A 135 -12.08 3.14 -13.36
N ARG A 136 -12.99 2.15 -13.37
CA ARG A 136 -13.21 1.31 -12.19
C ARG A 136 -11.95 0.56 -11.80
N ARG A 137 -11.19 0.06 -12.79
CA ARG A 137 -9.97 -0.69 -12.54
C ARG A 137 -8.85 0.21 -12.02
N VAL A 138 -8.68 1.40 -12.57
CA VAL A 138 -7.74 2.42 -12.08
C VAL A 138 -8.05 2.73 -10.61
N THR A 139 -9.31 3.02 -10.29
CA THR A 139 -9.77 3.34 -8.93
C THR A 139 -9.47 2.19 -7.96
N GLU A 140 -9.75 0.95 -8.37
CA GLU A 140 -9.47 -0.24 -7.57
C GLU A 140 -7.97 -0.42 -7.29
N LEU A 141 -7.13 -0.31 -8.32
CA LEU A 141 -5.68 -0.47 -8.21
C LEU A 141 -5.05 0.65 -7.37
N PHE A 142 -5.52 1.88 -7.54
CA PHE A 142 -5.09 3.00 -6.70
C PHE A 142 -5.42 2.75 -5.22
N ARG A 143 -6.65 2.30 -4.92
CA ARG A 143 -7.06 1.92 -3.57
C ARG A 143 -6.20 0.78 -2.98
N LEU A 144 -5.86 -0.23 -3.79
CA LEU A 144 -4.99 -1.32 -3.34
C LEU A 144 -3.57 -0.82 -3.02
N PHE A 145 -3.07 0.13 -3.80
CA PHE A 145 -1.77 0.76 -3.57
C PHE A 145 -1.79 1.62 -2.29
N THR A 146 -2.80 2.45 -2.06
CA THR A 146 -2.90 3.28 -0.85
C THR A 146 -3.03 2.44 0.41
N GLU A 147 -3.82 1.36 0.37
CA GLU A 147 -3.91 0.38 1.46
C GLU A 147 -2.56 -0.30 1.73
N TRP A 148 -1.83 -0.69 0.69
CA TRP A 148 -0.48 -1.25 0.84
C TRP A 148 0.51 -0.24 1.46
N GLN A 149 0.45 1.03 1.05
CA GLN A 149 1.30 2.09 1.59
C GLN A 149 0.99 2.37 3.07
N LEU A 150 -0.29 2.34 3.46
CA LEU A 150 -0.72 2.45 4.86
C LEU A 150 -0.14 1.30 5.70
N ARG A 151 -0.28 0.05 5.23
CA ARG A 151 0.30 -1.13 5.91
C ARG A 151 1.80 -1.01 6.09
N LYS A 152 2.54 -0.61 5.04
CA LYS A 152 3.99 -0.34 5.10
C LYS A 152 4.34 0.72 6.14
N THR A 153 3.51 1.75 6.27
CA THR A 153 3.69 2.81 7.29
C THR A 153 3.47 2.30 8.71
N LEU A 154 2.44 1.48 8.94
CA LEU A 154 2.19 0.85 10.24
C LEU A 154 3.33 -0.11 10.62
N VAL A 155 3.81 -0.94 9.68
CA VAL A 155 4.95 -1.83 9.91
C VAL A 155 6.21 -1.05 10.31
N LYS A 156 6.50 0.08 9.64
CA LYS A 156 7.62 0.95 10.02
C LYS A 156 7.45 1.52 11.44
N LYS A 157 6.24 1.98 11.80
CA LYS A 157 5.95 2.50 13.15
C LYS A 157 6.09 1.40 14.21
N ALA A 158 5.61 0.19 13.94
CA ALA A 158 5.79 -0.97 14.81
C ALA A 158 7.26 -1.33 14.97
N TYR A 159 8.04 -1.29 13.88
CA TYR A 159 9.48 -1.57 13.89
C TYR A 159 10.25 -0.55 14.74
N GLN A 160 9.88 0.72 14.66
CA GLN A 160 10.44 1.77 15.51
C GLN A 160 10.05 1.57 16.99
N ALA A 161 8.79 1.21 17.26
CA ALA A 161 8.28 0.97 18.61
C ALA A 161 9.02 -0.18 19.32
N ARG A 162 9.39 -1.23 18.57
CA ARG A 162 10.17 -2.38 19.07
C ARG A 162 11.46 -1.95 19.78
N ASN A 163 12.10 -0.85 19.37
CA ASN A 163 13.35 -0.39 19.96
C ASN A 163 13.21 0.06 21.44
N PHE A 164 11.98 0.29 21.91
CA PHE A 164 11.68 0.66 23.29
C PHE A 164 11.32 -0.54 24.18
N ALA A 165 11.33 -1.76 23.63
CA ALA A 165 10.99 -2.97 24.38
C ALA A 165 11.92 -3.16 25.59
N TYR A 166 11.32 -3.44 26.75
CA TYR A 166 12.04 -3.92 27.91
C TYR A 166 11.95 -5.44 27.94
N ALA A 167 12.95 -6.11 27.36
CA ALA A 167 12.98 -7.56 27.21
C ALA A 167 14.33 -8.19 27.66
N PRO A 168 14.76 -7.98 28.92
CA PRO A 168 16.05 -8.48 29.38
C PRO A 168 16.05 -9.99 29.63
N TYR A 169 14.90 -10.66 29.69
CA TYR A 169 14.82 -12.10 30.01
C TYR A 169 14.75 -12.94 28.73
N SER A 170 13.88 -12.58 27.78
CA SER A 170 13.79 -13.31 26.51
C SER A 170 14.78 -12.84 25.45
N HIS A 171 15.28 -11.60 25.58
CA HIS A 171 16.01 -10.90 24.51
C HIS A 171 15.24 -10.83 23.18
N PHE A 172 13.91 -10.98 23.23
CA PHE A 172 13.04 -10.98 22.07
C PHE A 172 12.16 -9.73 22.08
N ARG A 173 12.52 -8.74 21.26
CA ARG A 173 11.79 -7.47 21.21
C ARG A 173 10.69 -7.54 20.19
N VAL A 174 9.51 -7.07 20.59
CA VAL A 174 8.31 -6.98 19.75
C VAL A 174 7.81 -5.54 19.78
N GLY A 175 7.43 -5.03 18.62
CA GLY A 175 6.78 -3.74 18.45
C GLY A 175 5.43 -3.89 17.76
N ALA A 176 4.50 -3.01 18.09
CA ALA A 176 3.17 -2.98 17.52
C ALA A 176 2.75 -1.55 17.17
N ALA A 177 1.92 -1.41 16.14
CA ALA A 177 1.26 -0.16 15.75
C ALA A 177 -0.21 -0.44 15.43
N LEU A 178 -1.11 0.08 16.26
CA LEU A 178 -2.56 -0.07 16.18
C LEU A 178 -3.18 1.20 15.61
N LEU A 179 -3.95 1.08 14.55
CA LEU A 179 -4.65 2.17 13.88
C LEU A 179 -6.11 2.23 14.33
N GLY A 180 -6.48 3.33 14.97
CA GLY A 180 -7.86 3.64 15.34
C GLY A 180 -8.69 4.09 14.14
N ASN A 181 -10.02 4.04 14.29
CA ASN A 181 -10.93 4.60 13.27
C ASN A 181 -10.89 6.14 13.20
N ASN A 182 -10.26 6.78 14.19
CA ASN A 182 -10.00 8.22 14.24
C ASN A 182 -8.72 8.64 13.49
N GLU A 183 -8.13 7.78 12.67
CA GLU A 183 -6.86 8.01 11.93
C GLU A 183 -5.60 8.07 12.82
N GLU A 184 -5.71 7.91 14.13
CA GLU A 184 -4.56 7.93 15.03
C GLU A 184 -3.88 6.56 15.13
N VAL A 185 -2.55 6.58 15.25
CA VAL A 185 -1.74 5.37 15.42
C VAL A 185 -1.15 5.30 16.82
N PHE A 186 -1.47 4.22 17.53
CA PHE A 186 -0.98 3.92 18.86
C PHE A 186 0.10 2.85 18.79
N THR A 187 1.30 3.18 19.27
CA THR A 187 2.43 2.25 19.28
C THR A 187 2.63 1.59 20.64
N GLY A 188 3.15 0.36 20.61
CA GLY A 188 3.48 -0.42 21.81
C GLY A 188 4.70 -1.30 21.59
N CYS A 189 5.29 -1.76 22.69
CA CYS A 189 6.39 -2.72 22.72
C CYS A 189 6.18 -3.69 23.89
N ASN A 190 6.81 -4.87 23.86
CA ASN A 190 6.72 -5.77 25.00
C ASN A 190 7.51 -5.23 26.21
N VAL A 191 6.92 -5.42 27.39
CA VAL A 191 7.52 -5.04 28.68
C VAL A 191 7.48 -6.26 29.59
N GLU A 192 8.65 -6.85 29.80
CA GLU A 192 8.81 -8.04 30.63
C GLU A 192 8.92 -7.68 32.10
N ASN A 193 8.68 -8.67 32.95
CA ASN A 193 8.83 -8.57 34.39
C ASN A 193 9.50 -9.84 34.92
N VAL A 194 10.20 -9.76 36.05
CA VAL A 194 10.80 -10.94 36.69
C VAL A 194 9.74 -11.99 37.06
N SER A 195 8.54 -11.54 37.43
CA SER A 195 7.36 -12.40 37.49
C SER A 195 6.76 -12.49 36.08
N PHE A 196 7.13 -13.54 35.34
CA PHE A 196 6.87 -13.63 33.90
C PHE A 196 5.39 -13.47 33.52
N GLY A 197 4.47 -13.90 34.38
CA GLY A 197 3.02 -13.73 34.16
C GLY A 197 2.53 -12.29 34.11
N LEU A 198 3.32 -11.32 34.60
CA LEU A 198 3.03 -9.88 34.53
C LEU A 198 3.52 -9.23 33.23
N THR A 199 4.14 -10.01 32.33
CA THR A 199 4.61 -9.50 31.03
C THR A 199 3.44 -9.05 30.16
N ILE A 200 3.54 -7.84 29.62
CA ILE A 200 2.59 -7.31 28.65
C ILE A 200 3.21 -7.28 27.26
N CYS A 201 2.48 -7.82 26.28
CA CYS A 201 2.91 -7.87 24.88
C CYS A 201 2.70 -6.52 24.18
N ALA A 202 3.42 -6.30 23.08
CA ALA A 202 3.41 -5.03 22.34
C ALA A 202 2.01 -4.62 21.87
N GLU A 203 1.23 -5.58 21.40
CA GLU A 203 -0.13 -5.39 20.88
C GLU A 203 -1.06 -4.92 22.00
N ARG A 204 -0.97 -5.55 23.18
CA ARG A 204 -1.72 -5.15 24.38
C ARG A 204 -1.30 -3.77 24.86
N VAL A 205 -0.01 -3.42 24.84
CA VAL A 205 0.46 -2.06 25.17
C VAL A 205 -0.12 -1.01 24.22
N ALA A 206 -0.11 -1.27 22.91
CA ALA A 206 -0.69 -0.36 21.93
C ALA A 206 -2.19 -0.16 22.16
N LEU A 207 -2.92 -1.25 22.41
CA LEU A 207 -4.35 -1.23 22.67
C LEU A 207 -4.72 -0.49 23.96
N VAL A 208 -4.11 -0.82 25.10
CA VAL A 208 -4.45 -0.16 26.38
C VAL A 208 -4.12 1.32 26.35
N LYS A 209 -3.06 1.72 25.63
CA LYS A 209 -2.74 3.14 25.40
C LYS A 209 -3.88 3.83 24.65
N ALA A 210 -4.36 3.24 23.55
CA ALA A 210 -5.47 3.80 22.79
C ALA A 210 -6.75 3.93 23.62
N ILE A 211 -7.10 2.88 24.37
CA ILE A 211 -8.28 2.85 25.23
C ILE A 211 -8.18 3.91 26.33
N SER A 212 -7.00 4.09 26.93
CA SER A 212 -6.78 5.06 28.01
C SER A 212 -7.00 6.51 27.58
N VAL A 213 -6.95 6.81 26.28
CA VAL A 213 -7.23 8.15 25.72
C VAL A 213 -8.58 8.22 25.01
N GLY A 214 -9.44 7.21 25.18
CA GLY A 214 -10.82 7.21 24.72
C GLY A 214 -11.07 6.55 23.35
N VAL A 215 -10.05 6.02 22.68
CA VAL A 215 -10.21 5.31 21.39
C VAL A 215 -10.56 3.86 21.63
N ARG A 216 -11.71 3.41 21.11
CA ARG A 216 -12.25 2.04 21.33
C ARG A 216 -12.56 1.26 20.06
N THR A 217 -12.36 1.86 18.89
CA THR A 217 -12.61 1.22 17.59
C THR A 217 -11.35 1.24 16.73
N PHE A 218 -11.04 0.11 16.12
CA PHE A 218 -9.77 -0.14 15.45
C PHE A 218 -9.97 -0.87 14.14
N ARG A 219 -9.05 -0.65 13.20
CA ARG A 219 -9.15 -1.24 11.85
C ARG A 219 -7.92 -2.05 11.42
N LYS A 220 -6.73 -1.67 11.86
CA LYS A 220 -5.48 -2.34 11.46
C LYS A 220 -4.49 -2.41 12.61
N LEU A 221 -3.76 -3.51 12.73
CA LEU A 221 -2.64 -3.68 13.65
C LEU A 221 -1.44 -4.21 12.88
N ALA A 222 -0.29 -3.55 12.98
CA ALA A 222 0.99 -4.13 12.57
C ALA A 222 1.78 -4.64 13.77
N VAL A 223 2.38 -5.82 13.64
CA VAL A 223 3.25 -6.44 14.66
C VAL A 223 4.54 -6.92 14.01
N VAL A 224 5.67 -6.64 14.66
CA VAL A 224 7.00 -7.01 14.17
C VAL A 224 7.93 -7.36 15.32
N SER A 225 8.84 -8.29 15.10
CA SER A 225 9.86 -8.69 16.08
C SER A 225 11.28 -8.54 15.52
N ASP A 226 12.28 -9.02 16.26
CA ASP A 226 13.64 -9.18 15.75
C ASP A 226 13.81 -10.38 14.79
N SER A 227 12.79 -11.25 14.68
CA SER A 227 12.85 -12.46 13.85
C SER A 227 12.84 -12.15 12.34
N SER A 228 13.52 -13.01 11.57
CA SER A 228 13.38 -13.06 10.12
C SER A 228 12.03 -13.63 9.68
N ASP A 229 11.35 -14.39 10.54
CA ASP A 229 9.99 -14.88 10.31
C ASP A 229 8.94 -13.84 10.69
N PHE A 230 7.71 -14.03 10.18
CA PHE A 230 6.59 -13.15 10.51
C PHE A 230 6.19 -13.28 11.98
N CYS A 231 6.03 -12.13 12.64
CA CYS A 231 5.60 -12.08 14.04
C CYS A 231 4.07 -12.10 14.15
N PHE A 232 3.52 -13.18 14.70
CA PHE A 232 2.08 -13.31 14.93
C PHE A 232 1.70 -12.93 16.36
N PRO A 233 0.51 -12.35 16.58
CA PRO A 233 0.02 -12.09 17.94
C PRO A 233 -0.22 -13.39 18.69
N CYS A 234 0.12 -13.41 19.99
CA CYS A 234 -0.14 -14.57 20.84
C CYS A 234 -1.64 -14.72 21.15
N GLY A 235 -2.07 -15.89 21.65
CA GLY A 235 -3.50 -16.16 21.93
C GLY A 235 -4.15 -15.11 22.85
N ALA A 236 -3.43 -14.67 23.89
CA ALA A 236 -3.92 -13.61 24.78
C ALA A 236 -4.12 -12.27 24.05
N CYS A 237 -3.17 -11.86 23.20
CA CYS A 237 -3.33 -10.65 22.38
C CYS A 237 -4.50 -10.76 21.43
N ARG A 238 -4.66 -11.91 20.75
CA ARG A 238 -5.79 -12.14 19.84
C ARG A 238 -7.12 -11.95 20.56
N GLN A 239 -7.30 -12.57 21.71
CA GLN A 239 -8.54 -12.48 22.49
C GLN A 239 -8.83 -11.04 22.96
N VAL A 240 -7.82 -10.33 23.46
CA VAL A 240 -8.01 -8.95 23.93
C VAL A 240 -8.31 -8.00 22.77
N LEU A 241 -7.71 -8.19 21.60
CA LEU A 241 -8.03 -7.41 20.40
C LEU A 241 -9.44 -7.74 19.86
N PHE A 242 -9.83 -9.01 19.94
CA PHE A 242 -11.11 -9.50 19.43
C PHE A 242 -12.30 -8.83 20.11
N GLU A 243 -12.19 -8.53 21.41
CA GLU A 243 -13.18 -7.75 22.17
C GLU A 243 -13.53 -6.40 21.51
N PHE A 244 -12.56 -5.72 20.90
CA PHE A 244 -12.74 -4.36 20.36
C PHE A 244 -12.85 -4.31 18.84
N ALA A 245 -12.28 -5.30 18.14
CA ALA A 245 -12.25 -5.33 16.69
C ALA A 245 -12.16 -6.77 16.15
N PRO A 246 -13.27 -7.54 16.12
CA PRO A 246 -13.27 -8.90 15.58
C PRO A 246 -12.78 -9.00 14.12
N SER A 247 -13.05 -7.96 13.32
CA SER A 247 -12.66 -7.85 11.92
C SER A 247 -11.31 -7.14 11.69
N LEU A 248 -10.51 -6.95 12.75
CA LEU A 248 -9.23 -6.26 12.69
C LEU A 248 -8.31 -6.90 11.65
N GLU A 249 -7.73 -6.08 10.77
CA GLU A 249 -6.68 -6.53 9.87
C GLU A 249 -5.34 -6.58 10.63
N VAL A 250 -4.72 -7.76 10.66
CA VAL A 250 -3.44 -8.02 11.33
C VAL A 250 -2.33 -8.15 10.30
N ILE A 251 -1.38 -7.22 10.33
CA ILE A 251 -0.19 -7.16 9.48
C ILE A 251 0.98 -7.76 10.27
N SER A 252 1.27 -9.03 10.00
CA SER A 252 2.38 -9.76 10.62
C SER A 252 3.64 -9.52 9.80
N ALA A 253 4.62 -8.83 10.37
CA ALA A 253 5.84 -8.42 9.69
C ALA A 253 7.10 -9.09 10.26
N SER A 254 8.12 -9.22 9.41
CA SER A 254 9.47 -9.67 9.77
C SER A 254 10.40 -8.47 10.02
N CYS A 255 11.61 -8.73 10.50
CA CYS A 255 12.64 -7.70 10.69
C CYS A 255 13.17 -7.08 9.39
N SER A 256 12.92 -7.71 8.22
CA SER A 256 13.18 -7.14 6.88
C SER A 256 12.07 -6.19 6.40
N LEU A 257 11.01 -6.00 7.20
CA LEU A 257 9.81 -5.22 6.87
C LEU A 257 8.93 -5.84 5.77
N ASP A 258 9.19 -7.10 5.41
CA ASP A 258 8.24 -7.90 4.65
C ASP A 258 7.05 -8.25 5.56
N PHE A 259 5.85 -8.37 4.99
CA PHE A 259 4.66 -8.63 5.79
C PHE A 259 3.63 -9.49 5.07
N GLN A 260 2.82 -10.17 5.89
CA GLN A 260 1.60 -10.86 5.50
C GLN A 260 0.42 -10.23 6.22
N VAL A 261 -0.77 -10.32 5.60
CA VAL A 261 -2.00 -9.70 6.09
C VAL A 261 -3.02 -10.79 6.35
N PHE A 262 -3.63 -10.74 7.52
CA PHE A 262 -4.66 -11.67 7.98
C PHE A 262 -5.82 -10.90 8.58
N ARG A 263 -6.98 -11.53 8.67
CA ARG A 263 -8.04 -11.04 9.54
C ARG A 263 -7.92 -11.66 10.93
N LEU A 264 -8.33 -10.94 11.96
CA LEU A 264 -8.25 -11.45 13.33
C LEU A 264 -9.16 -12.67 13.55
N ASP A 265 -10.32 -12.71 12.91
CA ASP A 265 -11.24 -13.86 12.92
C ASP A 265 -10.64 -15.13 12.26
N GLU A 266 -9.70 -14.99 11.32
CA GLU A 266 -8.91 -16.10 10.78
C GLU A 266 -7.84 -16.59 11.76
N LEU A 267 -7.26 -15.68 12.55
CA LEU A 267 -6.26 -16.00 13.58
C LEU A 267 -6.88 -16.51 14.88
N LEU A 268 -8.15 -16.22 15.15
CA LEU A 268 -8.90 -16.67 16.30
C LEU A 268 -10.29 -17.14 15.84
N PRO A 269 -10.38 -18.30 15.17
CA PRO A 269 -11.65 -18.84 14.72
C PRO A 269 -12.53 -19.18 15.93
N TYR A 270 -13.82 -18.81 15.85
CA TYR A 270 -14.77 -18.99 16.94
C TYR A 270 -14.30 -18.35 18.26
N GLY A 271 -13.73 -17.14 18.15
CA GLY A 271 -13.27 -16.36 19.29
C GLY A 271 -14.37 -16.15 20.32
N PHE A 272 -14.01 -16.37 21.58
CA PHE A 272 -14.90 -16.20 22.73
C PHE A 272 -15.38 -14.76 22.80
N HIS A 273 -16.69 -14.55 22.96
CA HIS A 273 -17.27 -13.22 23.19
C HIS A 273 -18.39 -13.28 24.23
N PHE A 274 -18.63 -12.14 24.88
CA PHE A 274 -19.72 -11.99 25.82
C PHE A 274 -20.82 -11.13 25.18
N ASP A 275 -21.84 -11.77 24.63
CA ASP A 275 -23.07 -11.09 24.22
C ASP A 275 -23.97 -11.09 25.44
N GLY A 276 -24.49 -9.95 25.92
CA GLY A 276 -25.18 -9.76 27.22
C GLY A 276 -26.18 -10.81 27.75
N ASP A 277 -26.55 -11.83 26.96
CA ASP A 277 -27.26 -13.05 27.33
C ASP A 277 -26.35 -14.24 27.76
N GLY A 278 -25.02 -14.09 27.73
CA GLY A 278 -24.05 -15.09 28.17
C GLY A 278 -22.75 -15.15 27.35
N VAL A 279 -21.95 -16.17 27.67
CA VAL A 279 -20.70 -16.48 26.96
C VAL A 279 -21.02 -17.27 25.69
N ARG A 280 -20.47 -16.86 24.55
CA ARG A 280 -20.58 -17.55 23.26
C ARG A 280 -19.22 -17.75 22.59
#